data_AF-A0A9E2QDL8-F1
#
_entry.id   AF-A0A9E2QDL8-F1
#
_cell.length_a   1.000
_cell.length_b   1.000
_cell.length_c   1.000
_cell.angle_alpha   90.00
_cell.angle_beta   90.00
_cell.angle_gamma   90.00
#
_symmetry.space_group_name_H-M   'P 1'
#
loop_
_entity.id
_entity.type
_entity.pdbx_description
1 polymer ?
#
loop_
_entity_poly.entity_id
_entity_poly.type
_entity_poly.pdbx_seq_one_letter_code
_entity_poly.pdbx_strand_id
1 'polypeptide(L)'
;MTIRIYNTLNRKKEVFEPMKQGRVGMYVCGPTVYDSCHIGHARSILTFDVIARYLRAKGFEVTYVRNFTDVDDKIINRADQLGIDCKTLAEKYINEFYEDMDALNVERPTIEPRATEHIAQIIKVIEMLIDKSLAYQIDGDIFFAIESFKDYGKLSGRRLEDMEAGARVDVDERKRNPFDFALWKSAKPGEPAWDSPWGKGRPGWHIECSAMSTEYLGKTFDIHGGGKDLIFPHHENEIAQSEGAFGKPFARFWIHNGFVNINQEKMSKS
;
A
#
# COMPACT_ATOMS: atom_id res chain seq x y z
N MET A 1 6.91 13.77 -28.44
CA MET A 1 5.48 13.66 -28.06
C MET A 1 5.38 13.82 -26.55
N THR A 2 4.49 14.68 -26.07
CA THR A 2 4.23 14.90 -24.63
C THR A 2 3.49 13.70 -24.04
N ILE A 3 4.00 13.14 -22.94
CA ILE A 3 3.33 12.04 -22.22
C ILE A 3 2.13 12.61 -21.46
N ARG A 4 0.98 11.94 -21.55
CA ARG A 4 -0.20 12.28 -20.74
C ARG A 4 -0.69 11.06 -19.97
N ILE A 5 -0.91 11.22 -18.68
CA ILE A 5 -1.33 10.17 -17.76
C ILE A 5 -2.70 10.52 -17.19
N TYR A 6 -3.62 9.54 -17.13
CA TYR A 6 -4.87 9.73 -16.40
C TYR A 6 -4.57 9.70 -14.90
N ASN A 7 -4.78 10.83 -14.22
CA ASN A 7 -4.53 10.97 -12.79
C ASN A 7 -5.83 10.70 -12.02
N THR A 8 -5.88 9.61 -11.25
CA THR A 8 -7.09 9.24 -10.48
C THR A 8 -7.54 10.35 -9.54
N LEU A 9 -6.60 11.06 -8.91
CA LEU A 9 -6.89 12.16 -7.99
C LEU A 9 -7.74 13.26 -8.65
N ASN A 10 -7.38 13.65 -9.87
CA ASN A 10 -8.00 14.75 -10.61
C ASN A 10 -8.99 14.29 -11.70
N ARG A 11 -9.14 12.97 -11.88
CA ARG A 11 -10.07 12.31 -12.81
C ARG A 11 -9.92 12.75 -14.28
N LYS A 12 -8.73 13.16 -14.70
CA LYS A 12 -8.45 13.64 -16.06
C LYS A 12 -7.05 13.25 -16.54
N LYS A 13 -6.85 13.30 -17.86
CA LYS A 13 -5.53 13.13 -18.48
C LYS A 13 -4.71 14.40 -18.35
N GLU A 14 -3.63 14.33 -17.60
CA GLU A 14 -2.71 15.43 -17.32
C GLU A 14 -1.38 15.23 -18.04
N VAL A 15 -0.70 16.32 -18.36
CA VAL A 15 0.65 16.26 -18.91
C VAL A 15 1.59 15.75 -17.81
N PHE A 16 2.35 14.70 -18.12
CA PHE A 16 3.34 14.15 -17.19
C PHE A 16 4.67 14.88 -17.34
N GLU A 17 5.08 15.53 -16.25
CA GLU A 17 6.39 16.15 -16.09
C GLU A 17 6.98 15.66 -14.76
N PRO A 18 8.17 15.04 -14.75
CA PRO A 18 8.75 14.54 -13.52
C PRO A 18 9.14 15.68 -12.57
N MET A 19 9.19 15.40 -11.26
CA MET A 19 9.61 16.34 -10.24
C MET A 19 11.07 16.75 -10.39
N LYS A 20 11.89 15.81 -10.86
CA LYS A 20 13.31 16.00 -11.15
C LYS A 20 13.51 15.74 -12.64
N GLN A 21 14.11 16.70 -13.34
CA GLN A 21 14.33 16.58 -14.77
C GLN A 21 15.04 15.26 -15.12
N GLY A 22 14.44 14.49 -16.02
CA GLY A 22 14.99 13.21 -16.48
C GLY A 22 14.85 12.02 -15.52
N ARG A 23 14.29 12.20 -14.31
CA ARG A 23 14.17 11.13 -13.30
C ARG A 23 12.73 10.91 -12.88
N VAL A 24 12.31 9.66 -12.78
CA VAL A 24 10.96 9.30 -12.34
C VAL A 24 11.02 8.37 -11.14
N GLY A 25 10.42 8.78 -10.03
CA GLY A 25 10.16 7.89 -8.88
C GLY A 25 8.77 7.27 -8.98
N MET A 26 8.69 5.95 -9.09
CA MET A 26 7.43 5.21 -9.19
C MET A 26 7.33 4.16 -8.10
N TYR A 27 6.29 4.24 -7.26
CA TYR A 27 5.93 3.19 -6.29
C TYR A 27 4.68 2.46 -6.76
N VAL A 28 4.66 1.14 -6.67
CA VAL A 28 3.47 0.32 -6.96
C VAL A 28 3.29 -0.70 -5.84
N CYS A 29 2.10 -0.72 -5.24
CA CYS A 29 1.76 -1.70 -4.21
C CYS A 29 1.89 -3.12 -4.75
N GLY A 30 2.70 -3.95 -4.10
CA GLY A 30 2.89 -5.34 -4.46
C GLY A 30 1.95 -6.30 -3.70
N PRO A 31 2.18 -7.62 -3.82
CA PRO A 31 1.27 -8.61 -3.26
C PRO A 31 1.50 -8.85 -1.77
N THR A 32 0.43 -9.28 -1.08
CA THR A 32 0.53 -9.99 0.21
C THR A 32 0.88 -11.45 -0.06
N VAL A 33 2.00 -11.92 0.47
CA VAL A 33 2.59 -13.24 0.11
C VAL A 33 2.09 -14.37 1.00
N TYR A 34 0.77 -14.52 1.08
CA TYR A 34 0.12 -15.62 1.82
C TYR A 34 -0.33 -16.78 0.92
N ASP A 35 -0.41 -16.56 -0.40
CA ASP A 35 -0.87 -17.57 -1.36
C ASP A 35 -0.40 -17.23 -2.79
N SER A 36 -0.51 -18.19 -3.72
CA SER A 36 -0.08 -18.07 -5.12
C SER A 36 -0.68 -16.85 -5.82
N CYS A 37 0.07 -16.26 -6.75
CA CYS A 37 -0.46 -15.12 -7.49
C CYS A 37 -1.58 -15.57 -8.46
N HIS A 38 -2.52 -14.68 -8.76
CA HIS A 38 -3.58 -14.95 -9.74
C HIS A 38 -3.54 -13.92 -10.87
N ILE A 39 -4.33 -14.13 -11.92
CA ILE A 39 -4.35 -13.29 -13.13
C ILE A 39 -4.62 -11.80 -12.80
N GLY A 40 -5.40 -11.50 -11.76
CA GLY A 40 -5.57 -10.13 -11.25
C GLY A 40 -4.25 -9.45 -10.85
N HIS A 41 -3.36 -10.16 -10.15
CA HIS A 41 -2.03 -9.67 -9.78
C HIS A 41 -1.17 -9.50 -11.03
N ALA A 42 -1.12 -10.53 -11.90
CA ALA A 42 -0.37 -10.48 -13.15
C ALA A 42 -0.76 -9.26 -14.01
N ARG A 43 -2.05 -8.94 -14.14
CA ARG A 43 -2.51 -7.74 -14.86
C ARG A 43 -1.96 -6.46 -14.25
N SER A 44 -1.99 -6.33 -12.93
CA SER A 44 -1.47 -5.14 -12.27
C SER A 44 0.02 -5.01 -12.53
N ILE A 45 0.80 -6.06 -12.26
CA ILE A 45 2.25 -6.06 -12.45
C ILE A 45 2.63 -5.78 -13.92
N LEU A 46 1.99 -6.43 -14.88
CA LEU A 46 2.23 -6.19 -16.32
C LEU A 46 1.91 -4.76 -16.73
N THR A 47 0.84 -4.16 -16.18
CA THR A 47 0.49 -2.77 -16.49
C THR A 47 1.62 -1.82 -16.08
N PHE A 48 2.18 -2.01 -14.89
CA PHE A 48 3.24 -1.15 -14.37
C PHE A 48 4.61 -1.46 -14.95
N ASP A 49 4.88 -2.71 -15.32
CA ASP A 49 6.04 -3.10 -16.12
C ASP A 49 6.06 -2.36 -17.47
N VAL A 50 4.95 -2.37 -18.20
CA VAL A 50 4.81 -1.63 -19.47
C VAL A 50 5.02 -0.13 -19.27
N ILE A 51 4.48 0.46 -18.19
CA ILE A 51 4.69 1.87 -17.87
C ILE A 51 6.18 2.15 -17.59
N ALA A 52 6.84 1.35 -16.75
CA ALA A 52 8.26 1.51 -16.43
C ALA A 52 9.14 1.41 -17.69
N ARG A 53 8.94 0.36 -18.50
CA ARG A 53 9.65 0.14 -19.77
C ARG A 53 9.43 1.29 -20.74
N TYR A 54 8.19 1.78 -20.87
CA TYR A 54 7.90 2.91 -21.74
C TYR A 54 8.61 4.19 -21.29
N LEU A 55 8.60 4.49 -19.98
CA LEU A 55 9.32 5.66 -19.44
C LEU A 55 10.83 5.54 -19.66
N ARG A 56 11.43 4.37 -19.42
CA ARG A 56 12.85 4.10 -19.73
C ARG A 56 13.14 4.30 -21.23
N ALA A 57 12.29 3.77 -22.11
CA ALA A 57 12.42 3.95 -23.56
C ALA A 57 12.27 5.41 -24.02
N LYS A 58 11.66 6.28 -23.20
CA LYS A 58 11.59 7.73 -23.42
C LYS A 58 12.78 8.49 -22.83
N GLY A 59 13.78 7.79 -22.29
CA GLY A 59 15.01 8.38 -21.79
C GLY A 59 14.96 8.82 -20.33
N PHE A 60 13.93 8.42 -19.58
CA PHE A 60 13.89 8.68 -18.13
C PHE A 60 14.71 7.64 -17.36
N GLU A 61 15.43 8.10 -16.35
CA GLU A 61 15.97 7.26 -15.28
C GLU A 61 14.81 6.94 -14.32
N VAL A 62 14.34 5.69 -14.33
CA VAL A 62 13.17 5.25 -13.54
C VAL A 62 13.61 4.45 -12.33
N THR A 63 13.39 5.00 -11.13
CA THR A 63 13.44 4.25 -9.87
C THR A 63 12.06 3.64 -9.62
N TYR A 64 11.92 2.35 -9.95
CA TYR A 64 10.68 1.61 -9.75
C TYR A 64 10.76 0.81 -8.43
N VAL A 65 9.88 1.11 -7.48
CA VAL A 65 9.77 0.43 -6.19
C VAL A 65 8.47 -0.37 -6.14
N ARG A 66 8.53 -1.64 -5.72
CA ARG A 66 7.36 -2.48 -5.45
C ARG A 66 7.61 -3.31 -4.21
N ASN A 67 6.78 -3.17 -3.18
CA ASN A 67 6.98 -3.92 -1.94
C ASN A 67 6.48 -5.37 -2.01
N PHE A 68 6.86 -6.16 -1.02
CA PHE A 68 6.10 -7.31 -0.56
C PHE A 68 5.51 -7.02 0.81
N THR A 69 4.23 -7.31 0.99
CA THR A 69 3.64 -7.39 2.34
C THR A 69 3.85 -8.81 2.84
N ASP A 70 4.85 -8.98 3.69
CA ASP A 70 5.32 -10.27 4.25
C ASP A 70 4.96 -10.46 5.73
N VAL A 71 4.13 -9.56 6.28
CA VAL A 71 3.42 -9.72 7.55
C VAL A 71 2.01 -9.14 7.40
N ASP A 72 0.99 -9.95 7.66
CA ASP A 72 -0.42 -9.55 7.61
C ASP A 72 -1.28 -10.62 8.31
N ASP A 73 -2.52 -10.27 8.68
CA ASP A 73 -3.48 -11.23 9.24
C ASP A 73 -3.67 -12.45 8.31
N LYS A 74 -3.67 -12.26 6.99
CA LYS A 74 -3.80 -13.37 6.02
C LYS A 74 -2.60 -14.30 6.04
N ILE A 75 -1.39 -13.77 6.22
CA ILE A 75 -0.15 -14.56 6.30
C ILE A 75 -0.16 -15.37 7.60
N ILE A 76 -0.48 -14.73 8.73
CA ILE A 76 -0.56 -15.39 10.04
C ILE A 76 -1.59 -16.52 10.00
N ASN A 77 -2.83 -16.23 9.60
CA ASN A 77 -3.89 -17.22 9.53
C ASN A 77 -3.55 -18.40 8.61
N ARG A 78 -2.88 -18.12 7.48
CA ARG A 78 -2.50 -19.17 6.52
C ARG A 78 -1.31 -20.00 7.01
N ALA A 79 -0.35 -19.37 7.69
CA ALA A 79 0.79 -20.03 8.32
C ALA A 79 0.31 -21.01 9.40
N ASP A 80 -0.63 -20.56 10.25
CA ASP A 80 -1.26 -21.39 11.29
C ASP A 80 -2.01 -22.59 10.70
N GLN A 81 -2.79 -22.38 9.63
CA GLN A 81 -3.50 -23.46 8.93
C GLN A 81 -2.55 -24.54 8.37
N LEU A 82 -1.36 -24.14 7.94
CA LEU A 82 -0.37 -25.02 7.33
C LEU A 82 0.65 -25.57 8.34
N GLY A 83 0.63 -25.10 9.59
CA GLY A 83 1.58 -25.50 10.62
C GLY A 83 3.03 -25.10 10.31
N ILE A 84 3.24 -23.99 9.60
CA ILE A 84 4.56 -23.44 9.28
C ILE A 84 4.67 -22.00 9.78
N ASP A 85 5.88 -21.45 9.89
CA ASP A 85 6.06 -20.06 10.29
C ASP A 85 5.79 -19.08 9.13
N CYS A 86 5.44 -17.83 9.48
CA CYS A 86 5.10 -16.78 8.53
C CYS A 86 6.22 -16.46 7.54
N LYS A 87 7.48 -16.52 7.98
CA LYS A 87 8.62 -16.23 7.11
C LYS A 87 8.77 -17.33 6.05
N THR A 88 8.70 -18.59 6.44
CA THR A 88 8.72 -19.73 5.50
C THR A 88 7.57 -19.65 4.49
N LEU A 89 6.36 -19.28 4.94
CA LEU A 89 5.22 -19.07 4.05
C LEU A 89 5.48 -17.94 3.03
N ALA A 90 5.95 -16.78 3.52
CA ALA A 90 6.24 -15.61 2.70
C ALA A 90 7.32 -15.91 1.66
N GLU A 91 8.45 -16.52 2.04
CA GLU A 91 9.52 -16.88 1.10
C GLU A 91 9.05 -17.83 0.00
N LYS A 92 8.21 -18.82 0.35
CA LYS A 92 7.63 -19.74 -0.62
C LYS A 92 6.87 -18.98 -1.70
N TYR A 93 5.95 -18.10 -1.31
CA TYR A 93 5.11 -17.38 -2.27
C TYR A 93 5.80 -16.21 -2.94
N ILE A 94 6.88 -15.65 -2.36
CA ILE A 94 7.78 -14.72 -3.05
C ILE A 94 8.49 -15.44 -4.20
N ASN A 95 9.03 -16.64 -3.96
CA ASN A 95 9.69 -17.42 -5.00
C ASN A 95 8.73 -17.83 -6.13
N GLU A 96 7.54 -18.32 -5.78
CA GLU A 96 6.50 -18.64 -6.76
C GLU A 96 6.06 -17.42 -7.57
N PHE A 97 5.89 -16.27 -6.90
CA PHE A 97 5.60 -15.01 -7.57
C PHE A 97 6.72 -14.62 -8.56
N TYR A 98 7.98 -14.83 -8.22
CA TYR A 98 9.09 -14.59 -9.14
C TYR A 98 9.06 -15.52 -10.35
N GLU A 99 8.81 -16.82 -10.15
CA GLU A 99 8.65 -17.79 -11.24
C GLU A 99 7.54 -17.37 -12.21
N ASP A 100 6.37 -16.99 -11.67
CA ASP A 100 5.23 -16.52 -12.47
C ASP A 100 5.55 -15.24 -13.24
N MET A 101 6.17 -14.26 -12.59
CA MET A 101 6.50 -12.97 -13.21
C MET A 101 7.60 -13.13 -14.27
N ASP A 102 8.54 -14.06 -14.07
CA ASP A 102 9.59 -14.38 -15.07
C ASP A 102 8.99 -15.06 -16.29
N ALA A 103 8.06 -15.99 -16.11
CA ALA A 103 7.34 -16.63 -17.21
C ALA A 103 6.54 -15.61 -18.05
N LEU A 104 6.11 -14.51 -17.43
CA LEU A 104 5.44 -13.38 -18.08
C LEU A 104 6.40 -12.32 -18.64
N ASN A 105 7.72 -12.53 -18.52
CA ASN A 105 8.75 -11.58 -18.94
C ASN A 105 8.61 -10.19 -18.29
N VAL A 106 8.24 -10.15 -17.01
CA VAL A 106 8.19 -8.92 -16.22
C VAL A 106 9.61 -8.53 -15.78
N GLU A 107 10.01 -7.29 -15.97
CA GLU A 107 11.27 -6.77 -15.42
C GLU A 107 11.19 -6.65 -13.89
N ARG A 108 12.29 -6.95 -13.22
CA ARG A 108 12.39 -6.68 -11.77
C ARG A 108 12.29 -5.17 -11.50
N PRO A 109 11.57 -4.76 -10.44
CA PRO A 109 11.65 -3.40 -9.92
C PRO A 109 13.10 -3.03 -9.57
N THR A 110 13.39 -1.73 -9.52
CA THR A 110 14.68 -1.22 -9.04
C THR A 110 14.90 -1.58 -7.57
N ILE A 111 13.84 -1.57 -6.77
CA ILE A 111 13.87 -1.86 -5.33
C ILE A 111 12.61 -2.66 -4.96
N GLU A 112 12.79 -3.72 -4.17
CA GLU A 112 11.69 -4.57 -3.69
C GLU A 112 11.71 -4.73 -2.16
N PRO A 113 11.22 -3.73 -1.41
CA PRO A 113 11.30 -3.76 0.04
C PRO A 113 10.26 -4.70 0.65
N ARG A 114 10.60 -5.23 1.83
CA ARG A 114 9.72 -6.08 2.64
C ARG A 114 9.25 -5.33 3.88
N ALA A 115 7.99 -5.47 4.26
CA ALA A 115 7.43 -4.78 5.43
C ALA A 115 8.20 -5.15 6.72
N THR A 116 8.58 -6.42 6.88
CA THR A 116 9.34 -6.89 8.05
C THR A 116 10.74 -6.27 8.19
N GLU A 117 11.30 -5.73 7.11
CA GLU A 117 12.61 -5.08 7.08
C GLU A 117 12.54 -3.55 7.34
N HIS A 118 11.34 -2.99 7.46
CA HIS A 118 11.09 -1.54 7.53
C HIS A 118 10.36 -1.10 8.80
N ILE A 119 10.40 -1.93 9.85
CA ILE A 119 9.68 -1.68 11.10
C ILE A 119 10.10 -0.36 11.77
N ALA A 120 11.39 -0.02 11.74
CA ALA A 120 11.88 1.23 12.31
C ALA A 120 11.30 2.46 11.58
N GLN A 121 11.22 2.42 10.25
CA GLN A 121 10.63 3.48 9.43
C GLN A 121 9.12 3.58 9.70
N ILE A 122 8.43 2.45 9.83
CA ILE A 122 7.00 2.41 10.16
C ILE A 122 6.75 3.06 11.52
N ILE A 123 7.45 2.63 12.57
CA ILE A 123 7.32 3.20 13.92
C ILE A 123 7.52 4.72 13.87
N LYS A 124 8.55 5.19 13.16
CA LYS A 124 8.84 6.61 13.02
C LYS A 124 7.71 7.41 12.36
N VAL A 125 7.04 6.86 11.34
CA VAL A 125 5.88 7.53 10.72
C VAL A 125 4.71 7.59 11.71
N ILE A 126 4.48 6.52 12.46
CA ILE A 126 3.42 6.47 13.47
C ILE A 126 3.67 7.47 14.60
N GLU A 127 4.90 7.58 15.11
CA GLU A 127 5.29 8.59 16.09
C GLU A 127 4.97 10.01 15.60
N MET A 128 5.32 10.34 14.35
CA MET A 128 4.97 11.65 13.75
C MET A 128 3.46 11.89 13.67
N LEU A 129 2.67 10.85 13.42
CA LEU A 129 1.21 10.95 13.37
C LEU A 129 0.62 11.17 14.76
N ILE A 130 1.17 10.51 15.80
CA ILE A 130 0.77 10.73 17.20
C ILE A 130 1.11 12.15 17.63
N ASP A 131 2.33 12.64 17.36
CA ASP A 131 2.79 13.99 17.70
C ASP A 131 1.91 15.09 17.08
N LYS A 132 1.25 14.77 15.95
CA LYS A 132 0.35 15.66 15.23
C LYS A 132 -1.13 15.47 15.58
N SER A 133 -1.44 14.64 16.58
CA SER A 133 -2.81 14.29 16.97
C SER A 133 -3.63 13.67 15.84
N LEU A 134 -2.98 12.99 14.88
CA LEU A 134 -3.61 12.24 13.80
C LEU A 134 -3.71 10.74 14.10
N ALA A 135 -3.10 10.30 15.21
CA ALA A 135 -3.18 8.94 15.69
C ALA A 135 -3.38 8.91 17.21
N TYR A 136 -3.95 7.82 17.71
CA TYR A 136 -4.17 7.60 19.13
C TYR A 136 -3.98 6.13 19.51
N GLN A 137 -3.66 5.89 20.78
CA GLN A 137 -3.45 4.56 21.33
C GLN A 137 -4.68 4.05 22.08
N ILE A 138 -4.96 2.75 21.95
CA ILE A 138 -5.91 1.97 22.76
C ILE A 138 -5.28 0.61 23.04
N ASP A 139 -5.06 0.26 24.31
CA ASP A 139 -4.59 -1.08 24.74
C ASP A 139 -3.35 -1.62 23.99
N GLY A 140 -2.46 -0.74 23.53
CA GLY A 140 -1.26 -1.11 22.75
C GLY A 140 -1.46 -1.08 21.22
N ASP A 141 -2.69 -1.04 20.74
CA ASP A 141 -3.00 -0.74 19.34
C ASP A 141 -2.87 0.77 19.09
N ILE A 142 -2.44 1.15 17.89
CA ILE A 142 -2.42 2.54 17.43
C ILE A 142 -3.34 2.67 16.22
N PHE A 143 -4.28 3.61 16.30
CA PHE A 143 -5.25 3.89 15.24
C PHE A 143 -5.02 5.27 14.64
N PHE A 144 -5.26 5.40 13.34
CA PHE A 144 -5.35 6.70 12.68
C PHE A 144 -6.74 7.30 12.90
N ALA A 145 -6.81 8.55 13.36
CA ALA A 145 -8.05 9.29 13.56
C ALA A 145 -8.47 9.99 12.27
N ILE A 146 -9.35 9.38 11.48
CA ILE A 146 -9.66 9.89 10.12
C ILE A 146 -10.31 11.28 10.15
N GLU A 147 -11.13 11.57 11.17
CA GLU A 147 -11.79 12.87 11.33
C GLU A 147 -10.79 14.01 11.55
N SER A 148 -9.59 13.68 12.02
CA SER A 148 -8.51 14.66 12.23
C SER A 148 -7.79 15.00 10.91
N PHE A 149 -8.03 14.26 9.83
CA PHE A 149 -7.46 14.52 8.51
C PHE A 149 -8.53 15.05 7.53
N LYS A 150 -8.55 16.38 7.36
CA LYS A 150 -9.58 17.11 6.60
C LYS A 150 -9.76 16.66 5.14
N ASP A 151 -8.69 16.17 4.52
CA ASP A 151 -8.64 15.79 3.11
C ASP A 151 -8.99 14.31 2.87
N TYR A 152 -9.45 13.59 3.90
CA TYR A 152 -9.76 12.16 3.79
C TYR A 152 -10.87 11.92 2.78
N GLY A 153 -10.65 11.00 1.83
CA GLY A 153 -11.61 10.70 0.76
C GLY A 153 -11.31 11.41 -0.56
N LYS A 154 -10.29 12.27 -0.64
CA LYS A 154 -9.99 13.05 -1.86
C LYS A 154 -9.62 12.18 -3.07
N LEU A 155 -9.00 11.01 -2.87
CA LEU A 155 -8.61 10.13 -3.97
C LEU A 155 -9.83 9.40 -4.53
N SER A 156 -10.57 8.72 -3.65
CA SER A 156 -11.76 7.94 -3.98
C SER A 156 -12.95 8.81 -4.38
N GLY A 157 -13.03 10.02 -3.85
CA GLY A 157 -14.20 10.91 -3.92
C GLY A 157 -15.33 10.50 -2.99
N ARG A 158 -15.07 9.62 -2.02
CA ARG A 158 -16.05 9.25 -0.99
C ARG A 158 -16.03 10.30 0.12
N ARG A 159 -17.20 10.71 0.59
CA ARG A 159 -17.33 11.52 1.81
C ARG A 159 -17.54 10.59 2.98
N LEU A 160 -17.04 10.95 4.16
CA LEU A 160 -17.20 10.18 5.39
C LEU A 160 -18.68 9.87 5.70
N GLU A 161 -19.54 10.88 5.50
CA GLU A 161 -21.01 10.77 5.64
C GLU A 161 -21.62 9.67 4.76
N ASP A 162 -21.09 9.48 3.54
CA ASP A 162 -21.60 8.48 2.59
C ASP A 162 -21.08 7.06 2.91
N MET A 163 -20.07 6.94 3.79
CA MET A 163 -19.50 5.66 4.20
C MET A 163 -20.29 5.01 5.34
N GLU A 164 -20.95 5.81 6.21
CA GLU A 164 -21.79 5.34 7.32
C GLU A 164 -22.99 4.50 6.86
N ALA A 165 -23.56 4.81 5.70
CA ALA A 165 -24.80 4.19 5.22
C ALA A 165 -24.66 2.76 4.66
N GLY A 166 -23.44 2.22 4.51
CA GLY A 166 -23.21 0.98 3.74
C GLY A 166 -22.19 -0.01 4.31
N ALA A 167 -21.64 0.23 5.50
CA ALA A 167 -20.46 -0.51 5.96
C ALA A 167 -20.82 -1.73 6.83
N ARG A 168 -20.55 -2.95 6.32
CA ARG A 168 -20.33 -4.15 7.15
C ARG A 168 -18.88 -4.15 7.63
N VAL A 169 -18.56 -3.27 8.56
CA VAL A 169 -17.24 -3.24 9.21
C VAL A 169 -17.35 -4.09 10.47
N ASP A 170 -16.39 -4.98 10.72
CA ASP A 170 -16.21 -5.56 12.06
C ASP A 170 -15.93 -4.41 13.01
N VAL A 171 -16.97 -3.97 13.73
CA VAL A 171 -16.92 -2.77 14.56
C VAL A 171 -16.10 -3.10 15.80
N ASP A 172 -14.84 -2.65 15.82
CA ASP A 172 -14.11 -2.52 17.06
C ASP A 172 -14.71 -1.32 17.82
N GLU A 173 -15.61 -1.61 18.76
CA GLU A 173 -16.35 -0.61 19.56
C GLU A 173 -15.43 0.31 20.38
N ARG A 174 -14.15 -0.05 20.52
CA ARG A 174 -13.17 0.78 21.24
C ARG A 174 -12.76 2.02 20.43
N LYS A 175 -12.86 1.96 19.09
CA LYS A 175 -12.44 3.07 18.22
C LYS A 175 -13.30 4.30 18.44
N ARG A 176 -12.68 5.48 18.35
CA ARG A 176 -13.39 6.77 18.41
C ARG A 176 -14.33 6.95 17.23
N ASN A 177 -13.91 6.48 16.06
CA ASN A 177 -14.72 6.42 14.84
C ASN A 177 -14.61 5.01 14.22
N PRO A 178 -15.72 4.38 13.77
CA PRO A 178 -15.71 3.02 13.22
C PRO A 178 -14.80 2.83 11.99
N PHE A 179 -14.48 3.92 11.28
CA PHE A 179 -13.63 3.92 10.10
C PHE A 179 -12.16 4.20 10.41
N ASP A 180 -11.82 4.50 11.67
CA ASP A 180 -10.42 4.58 12.10
C ASP A 180 -9.73 3.23 11.83
N PHE A 181 -8.52 3.29 11.30
CA PHE A 181 -7.79 2.11 10.86
C PHE A 181 -6.49 1.94 11.64
N ALA A 182 -6.09 0.68 11.85
CA ALA A 182 -4.90 0.37 12.61
C ALA A 182 -3.63 0.80 11.84
N LEU A 183 -2.76 1.51 12.55
CA LEU A 183 -1.38 1.79 12.17
C LEU A 183 -0.44 0.76 12.78
N TRP A 184 -0.71 0.35 14.02
CA TRP A 184 0.03 -0.67 14.76
C TRP A 184 -0.97 -1.55 15.50
N LYS A 185 -0.77 -2.86 15.44
CA LYS A 185 -1.60 -3.85 16.14
C LYS A 185 -0.75 -4.51 17.21
N SER A 186 -1.23 -4.49 18.44
CA SER A 186 -0.67 -5.28 19.54
C SER A 186 -0.66 -6.77 19.16
N ALA A 187 0.44 -7.45 19.46
CA ALA A 187 0.60 -8.84 19.06
C ALA A 187 -0.13 -9.77 20.03
N LYS A 188 -0.87 -10.74 19.49
CA LYS A 188 -1.40 -11.85 20.27
C LYS A 188 -0.30 -12.89 20.54
N PRO A 189 -0.43 -13.72 21.60
CA PRO A 189 0.52 -14.80 21.85
C PRO A 189 0.68 -15.70 20.63
N GLY A 190 1.93 -15.88 20.18
CA GLY A 190 2.27 -16.69 19.01
C GLY A 190 2.32 -15.95 17.68
N GLU A 191 1.80 -14.72 17.58
CA GLU A 191 1.93 -13.91 16.36
C GLU A 191 3.34 -13.32 16.22
N PRO A 192 3.83 -13.07 14.98
CA PRO A 192 5.03 -12.27 14.74
C PRO A 192 4.91 -10.90 15.38
N ALA A 193 5.95 -10.48 16.10
CA ALA A 193 5.95 -9.24 16.86
C ALA A 193 7.32 -8.57 16.91
N TRP A 194 7.31 -7.25 16.91
CA TRP A 194 8.47 -6.37 17.06
C TRP A 194 8.27 -5.45 18.25
N ASP A 195 9.38 -5.04 18.85
CA ASP A 195 9.37 -4.05 19.92
C ASP A 195 9.03 -2.66 19.37
N SER A 196 8.20 -1.92 20.09
CA SER A 196 7.82 -0.54 19.78
C SER A 196 7.60 0.27 21.07
N PRO A 197 7.52 1.61 20.99
CA PRO A 197 7.16 2.44 22.14
C PRO A 197 5.82 2.09 22.78
N TRP A 198 4.94 1.38 22.06
CA TRP A 198 3.59 1.01 22.50
C TRP A 198 3.49 -0.45 22.94
N GLY A 199 4.62 -1.15 23.07
CA GLY A 199 4.69 -2.58 23.37
C GLY A 199 4.93 -3.44 22.13
N LYS A 200 4.86 -4.77 22.30
CA LYS A 200 5.08 -5.71 21.20
C LYS A 200 3.89 -5.73 20.26
N GLY A 201 4.16 -5.60 18.96
CA GLY A 201 3.12 -5.60 17.95
C GLY A 201 3.67 -5.71 16.54
N ARG A 202 2.83 -5.34 15.57
CA ARG A 202 3.13 -5.42 14.15
C ARG A 202 2.42 -4.30 13.39
N PRO A 203 2.89 -3.94 12.19
CA PRO A 203 2.26 -2.91 11.39
C PRO A 203 0.82 -3.27 10.99
N GLY A 204 -0.01 -2.24 10.83
CA GLY A 204 -1.24 -2.33 10.05
C GLY A 204 -0.95 -2.28 8.55
N TRP A 205 -1.80 -2.91 7.73
CA TRP A 205 -1.55 -3.08 6.29
C TRP A 205 -1.14 -1.80 5.54
N HIS A 206 -1.77 -0.65 5.83
CA HIS A 206 -1.58 0.56 5.03
C HIS A 206 -0.26 1.29 5.34
N ILE A 207 0.20 1.28 6.60
CA ILE A 207 1.33 2.12 7.03
C ILE A 207 2.67 1.67 6.42
N GLU A 208 2.75 0.40 6.04
CA GLU A 208 3.92 -0.20 5.41
C GLU A 208 4.29 0.54 4.13
N CYS A 209 3.32 0.73 3.21
CA CYS A 209 3.55 1.39 1.93
C CYS A 209 3.91 2.86 2.09
N SER A 210 3.28 3.59 3.02
CA SER A 210 3.67 4.97 3.35
C SER A 210 5.13 5.06 3.84
N ALA A 211 5.55 4.17 4.73
CA ALA A 211 6.93 4.18 5.25
C ALA A 211 7.95 3.77 4.18
N MET A 212 7.73 2.66 3.48
CA MET A 212 8.66 2.14 2.47
C MET A 212 8.79 3.08 1.28
N SER A 213 7.67 3.56 0.72
CA SER A 213 7.71 4.45 -0.44
C SER A 213 8.45 5.76 -0.13
N THR A 214 8.25 6.35 1.05
CA THR A 214 8.88 7.60 1.43
C THR A 214 10.36 7.47 1.78
N GLU A 215 10.79 6.30 2.26
CA GLU A 215 12.20 5.97 2.46
C GLU A 215 12.97 6.01 1.13
N TYR A 216 12.45 5.35 0.09
CA TYR A 216 13.17 5.21 -1.18
C TYR A 216 12.97 6.35 -2.17
N LEU A 217 11.79 6.97 -2.19
CA LEU A 217 11.42 7.98 -3.19
C LEU A 217 11.30 9.39 -2.61
N GLY A 218 11.33 9.51 -1.28
CA GLY A 218 11.11 10.75 -0.55
C GLY A 218 9.64 11.03 -0.26
N LYS A 219 9.40 12.13 0.47
CA LYS A 219 8.07 12.51 1.00
C LYS A 219 7.03 12.86 -0.07
N THR A 220 7.49 13.18 -1.28
CA THR A 220 6.67 13.43 -2.46
C THR A 220 7.39 12.82 -3.66
N PHE A 221 6.69 11.99 -4.45
CA PHE A 221 7.23 11.38 -5.67
C PHE A 221 6.26 11.45 -6.85
N ASP A 222 6.70 10.96 -8.01
CA ASP A 222 6.01 11.17 -9.27
C ASP A 222 4.76 10.32 -9.42
N ILE A 223 4.89 8.99 -9.33
CA ILE A 223 3.81 8.05 -9.67
C ILE A 223 3.59 7.06 -8.52
N HIS A 224 2.35 6.97 -8.06
CA HIS A 224 1.87 5.88 -7.20
C HIS A 224 0.87 5.01 -7.99
N GLY A 225 1.08 3.70 -7.99
CA GLY A 225 0.31 2.74 -8.77
C GLY A 225 -0.29 1.58 -7.97
N GLY A 226 -1.39 1.02 -8.45
CA GLY A 226 -1.95 -0.24 -7.97
C GLY A 226 -3.24 -0.67 -8.68
N GLY A 227 -3.88 -1.72 -8.18
CA GLY A 227 -5.20 -2.15 -8.63
C GLY A 227 -6.30 -1.13 -8.30
N LYS A 228 -7.38 -1.08 -9.09
CA LYS A 228 -8.54 -0.19 -8.83
C LYS A 228 -9.19 -0.42 -7.46
N ASP A 229 -9.12 -1.64 -6.94
CA ASP A 229 -9.54 -2.00 -5.58
C ASP A 229 -8.70 -1.32 -4.49
N LEU A 230 -7.46 -0.92 -4.79
CA LEU A 230 -6.60 -0.26 -3.82
C LEU A 230 -6.90 1.23 -3.68
N ILE A 231 -7.69 1.85 -4.58
CA ILE A 231 -8.12 3.26 -4.45
C ILE A 231 -8.70 3.52 -3.06
N PHE A 232 -9.53 2.59 -2.56
CA PHE A 232 -10.13 2.68 -1.24
C PHE A 232 -10.29 1.27 -0.64
N PRO A 233 -9.90 1.04 0.63
CA PRO A 233 -9.36 2.05 1.56
C PRO A 233 -7.85 2.29 1.43
N HIS A 234 -7.09 1.40 0.78
CA HIS A 234 -5.63 1.34 0.93
C HIS A 234 -4.90 2.63 0.57
N HIS A 235 -4.99 3.09 -0.68
CA HIS A 235 -4.28 4.28 -1.15
C HIS A 235 -4.83 5.58 -0.55
N GLU A 236 -6.12 5.62 -0.19
CA GLU A 236 -6.69 6.75 0.57
C GLU A 236 -6.04 6.85 1.97
N ASN A 237 -5.85 5.70 2.63
CA ASN A 237 -5.19 5.64 3.92
C ASN A 237 -3.70 6.01 3.82
N GLU A 238 -3.02 5.58 2.76
CA GLU A 238 -1.62 5.97 2.53
C GLU A 238 -1.45 7.48 2.31
N ILE A 239 -2.38 8.12 1.60
CA ILE A 239 -2.43 9.58 1.49
C ILE A 239 -2.58 10.19 2.88
N ALA A 240 -3.55 9.75 3.67
CA ALA A 240 -3.81 10.31 4.99
C ALA A 240 -2.60 10.15 5.93
N GLN A 241 -1.96 8.98 5.93
CA GLN A 241 -0.76 8.67 6.68
C GLN A 241 0.43 9.53 6.24
N SER A 242 0.76 9.52 4.94
CA SER A 242 1.94 10.19 4.41
C SER A 242 1.80 11.71 4.47
N GLU A 243 0.67 12.26 4.04
CA GLU A 243 0.46 13.71 4.07
C GLU A 243 0.25 14.22 5.49
N GLY A 244 -0.40 13.43 6.35
CA GLY A 244 -0.51 13.71 7.79
C GLY A 244 0.87 13.79 8.45
N ALA A 245 1.71 12.77 8.25
CA ALA A 245 3.04 12.69 8.83
C ALA A 245 3.98 13.78 8.28
N PHE A 246 3.95 14.05 6.98
CA PHE A 246 4.96 14.90 6.33
C PHE A 246 4.50 16.30 5.93
N GLY A 247 3.20 16.58 5.91
CA GLY A 247 2.63 17.88 5.53
C GLY A 247 2.90 18.28 4.08
N LYS A 248 3.09 17.30 3.19
CA LYS A 248 3.37 17.48 1.76
C LYS A 248 2.50 16.53 0.94
N PRO A 249 2.17 16.87 -0.33
CA PRO A 249 1.50 15.93 -1.22
C PRO A 249 2.28 14.62 -1.32
N PHE A 250 1.60 13.47 -1.26
CA PHE A 250 2.28 12.18 -1.23
C PHE A 250 2.79 11.74 -2.61
N ALA A 251 1.91 11.71 -3.61
CA ALA A 251 2.25 11.39 -5.00
C ALA A 251 1.55 12.35 -5.96
N ARG A 252 2.24 12.70 -7.07
CA ARG A 252 1.70 13.64 -8.06
C ARG A 252 0.71 12.99 -9.02
N PHE A 253 0.95 11.74 -9.39
CA PHE A 253 0.11 10.95 -10.28
C PHE A 253 -0.30 9.64 -9.63
N TRP A 254 -1.61 9.43 -9.54
CA TRP A 254 -2.19 8.16 -9.10
C TRP A 254 -2.69 7.38 -10.31
N ILE A 255 -2.16 6.18 -10.52
CA ILE A 255 -2.50 5.32 -11.66
C ILE A 255 -3.12 4.03 -11.14
N HIS A 256 -4.31 3.69 -11.64
CA HIS A 256 -5.00 2.46 -11.22
C HIS A 256 -5.40 1.60 -12.41
N ASN A 257 -4.99 0.33 -12.41
CA ASN A 257 -5.41 -0.62 -13.44
C ASN A 257 -6.83 -1.15 -13.20
N GLY A 258 -7.59 -1.37 -14.27
CA GLY A 258 -8.93 -1.96 -14.17
C GLY A 258 -8.93 -3.43 -13.73
N PHE A 259 -10.11 -3.91 -13.31
CA PHE A 259 -10.32 -5.30 -12.89
C PHE A 259 -10.25 -6.30 -14.05
N VAL A 260 -9.72 -7.49 -13.78
CA VAL A 260 -9.89 -8.67 -14.64
C VAL A 260 -11.26 -9.27 -14.36
N ASN A 261 -12.06 -9.44 -15.41
CA ASN A 261 -13.34 -10.12 -15.31
C ASN A 261 -13.26 -11.46 -16.05
N ILE A 262 -13.81 -12.52 -15.46
CA ILE A 262 -14.07 -13.80 -16.12
C ILE A 262 -15.58 -13.98 -16.15
N ASN A 263 -16.15 -14.26 -17.32
CA ASN A 263 -17.60 -14.43 -17.48
C ASN A 263 -18.45 -13.26 -16.94
N GLN A 264 -17.94 -12.02 -17.10
CA GLN A 264 -18.55 -10.77 -16.58
C GLN A 264 -18.53 -10.61 -15.05
N GLU A 265 -17.99 -11.57 -14.30
CA GLU A 265 -17.77 -11.46 -12.86
C GLU A 265 -16.34 -11.01 -12.56
N LYS A 266 -16.19 -10.16 -11.54
CA LYS A 266 -14.88 -9.72 -11.07
C LYS A 266 -14.14 -10.92 -10.48
N MET A 267 -12.91 -11.17 -10.91
CA MET A 267 -12.05 -12.13 -10.24
C MET A 267 -11.59 -11.57 -8.88
N SER A 268 -11.91 -12.27 -7.80
CA SER A 268 -11.33 -12.08 -6.47
C SER A 268 -11.12 -13.43 -5.79
N LYS A 269 -10.19 -13.51 -4.84
CA LYS A 269 -10.07 -14.67 -3.94
C LYS A 269 -11.19 -14.71 -2.88
N SER A 270 -11.90 -13.60 -2.69
CA SER A 270 -13.10 -13.47 -1.86
C SER A 270 -14.35 -13.86 -2.62
#